data_AF-A0A1E5P1C3-F1
#
_entry.id   AF-A0A1E5P1C3-F1
#
_cell.length_a   1.000
_cell.length_b   1.000
_cell.length_c   1.000
_cell.angle_alpha   90.00
_cell.angle_beta   90.00
_cell.angle_gamma   90.00
#
_symmetry.space_group_name_H-M   'P 1'
#
loop_
_entity.id
_entity.type
_entity.pdbx_description
1 polymer ?
#
loop_
_entity_poly.entity_id
_entity_poly.type
_entity_poly.pdbx_seq_one_letter_code
_entity_poly.pdbx_strand_id
1 'polypeptide(L)'
;MSVTATPCPTGHPGYSQTLPPEAESPAVARRLVRTALAAWGLEDQIDDATVVITELVSNAVDHGRLPSIRVIVSRPTENWLRLGVVDRSKVIPMMRTDSNGDQIRGRGLLVVDALTER
;
A
#
# COMPACT_ATOMS: atom_id res chain seq x y z
N MET A 1 25.02 13.58 33.25
CA MET A 1 23.64 13.14 33.56
C MET A 1 23.01 12.74 32.23
N SER A 2 22.76 11.45 32.00
CA SER A 2 22.17 10.98 30.73
C SER A 2 20.66 10.99 30.88
N VAL A 3 19.98 11.81 30.08
CA VAL A 3 18.51 11.87 30.05
C VAL A 3 18.04 10.76 29.12
N THR A 4 17.44 9.73 29.69
CA THR A 4 16.82 8.65 28.92
C THR A 4 15.36 9.03 28.65
N ALA A 5 15.04 9.30 27.38
CA ALA A 5 13.66 9.45 26.95
C ALA A 5 13.08 8.07 26.67
N THR A 6 12.03 7.69 27.39
CA THR A 6 11.30 6.43 27.15
C THR A 6 10.12 6.73 26.23
N PRO A 7 10.04 6.13 25.03
CA PRO A 7 8.91 6.36 24.13
C PRO A 7 7.63 5.76 24.71
N CYS A 8 6.55 6.55 24.75
CA CYS A 8 5.20 6.05 25.02
C CYS A 8 4.57 5.59 23.69
N PRO A 9 4.09 4.33 23.56
CA PRO A 9 3.46 3.87 22.33
C PRO A 9 2.12 4.60 22.13
N THR A 10 1.97 5.37 21.05
CA THR A 10 0.70 6.03 20.68
C THR A 10 -0.32 5.07 20.04
N GLY A 11 -0.22 3.77 20.35
CA GLY A 11 -0.87 2.68 19.65
C GLY A 11 0.00 2.12 18.51
N HIS A 12 -0.62 1.37 17.62
CA HIS A 12 0.04 0.80 16.44
C HIS A 12 0.43 1.90 15.44
N PRO A 13 1.69 1.96 14.97
CA PRO A 13 2.11 3.06 14.13
C PRO A 13 1.47 2.95 12.75
N GLY A 14 1.18 4.11 12.15
CA GLY A 14 0.59 4.17 10.82
C GLY A 14 0.71 5.55 10.18
N TYR A 15 0.78 5.54 8.86
CA TYR A 15 0.81 6.71 8.01
C TYR A 15 -0.32 6.63 6.98
N SER A 16 -0.92 7.77 6.64
CA SER A 16 -1.86 7.82 5.54
C SER A 16 -1.66 9.09 4.72
N GLN A 17 -1.91 8.98 3.42
CA GLN A 17 -1.85 10.11 2.51
C GLN A 17 -3.00 10.04 1.52
N THR A 18 -3.68 11.17 1.31
CA THR A 18 -4.69 11.30 0.26
C THR A 18 -4.02 11.85 -0.99
N LEU A 19 -4.22 11.17 -2.12
CA LEU A 19 -3.58 11.46 -3.40
C LEU A 19 -4.64 11.71 -4.46
N PRO A 20 -4.35 12.54 -5.48
CA PRO A 20 -5.15 12.57 -6.68
C PRO A 20 -5.04 11.22 -7.42
N PRO A 21 -6.04 10.80 -8.22
CA PRO A 21 -6.01 9.55 -8.96
C PRO A 21 -5.27 9.75 -10.30
N GLU A 22 -3.97 10.05 -10.22
CA GLU A 22 -3.10 10.40 -11.35
C GLU A 22 -1.96 9.39 -11.52
N ALA A 23 -1.31 9.39 -12.68
CA ALA A 23 -0.24 8.44 -13.03
C ALA A 23 0.99 8.54 -12.12
N GLU A 24 1.17 9.69 -11.46
CA GLU A 24 2.26 9.98 -10.52
C GLU A 24 1.99 9.43 -9.11
N SER A 25 0.73 9.15 -8.77
CA SER A 25 0.33 8.72 -7.43
C SER A 25 0.97 7.41 -6.95
N PRO A 26 1.19 6.38 -7.79
CA PRO A 26 1.98 5.22 -7.40
C PRO A 26 3.39 5.57 -6.89
N ALA A 27 4.07 6.56 -7.48
CA ALA A 27 5.40 6.97 -7.03
C ALA A 27 5.36 7.63 -5.65
N VAL A 28 4.34 8.44 -5.40
CA VAL A 28 4.12 9.06 -4.08
C VAL A 28 3.80 7.99 -3.03
N ALA A 29 2.95 7.02 -3.37
CA ALA A 29 2.60 5.92 -2.48
C ALA A 29 3.80 5.04 -2.13
N ARG A 30 4.67 4.70 -3.10
CA ARG A 30 5.92 3.98 -2.83
C ARG A 30 6.84 4.75 -1.88
N ARG A 31 6.93 6.07 -2.02
CA ARG A 31 7.71 6.90 -1.10
C ARG A 31 7.16 6.82 0.32
N LEU A 32 5.84 6.91 0.50
CA LEU A 32 5.19 6.76 1.80
C LEU A 32 5.52 5.41 2.45
N VAL A 33 5.41 4.31 1.68
CA VAL A 33 5.74 2.95 2.14
C VAL A 33 7.21 2.85 2.55
N ARG A 34 8.15 3.30 1.71
CA ARG A 34 9.58 3.29 2.02
C ARG A 34 9.89 4.05 3.31
N THR A 35 9.33 5.25 3.46
CA THR A 35 9.52 6.06 4.67
C THR A 35 8.94 5.37 5.91
N ALA A 36 7.74 4.79 5.81
CA ALA A 36 7.10 4.11 6.93
C ALA A 36 7.91 2.87 7.38
N LEU A 37 8.31 2.02 6.44
CA LEU A 37 9.04 0.78 6.75
C LEU A 37 10.43 1.07 7.30
N ALA A 38 11.16 2.05 6.75
CA ALA A 38 12.45 2.47 7.30
C ALA A 38 12.30 3.04 8.73
N ALA A 39 11.23 3.79 9.01
CA ALA A 39 10.95 4.29 10.36
C ALA A 39 10.64 3.16 11.36
N TRP A 40 10.24 1.97 10.88
CA TRP A 40 9.88 0.81 11.70
C TRP A 40 10.95 -0.29 11.72
N GLY A 41 12.07 -0.11 11.03
CA GLY A 41 13.13 -1.11 10.91
C GLY A 41 12.69 -2.35 10.12
N LEU A 42 11.86 -2.17 9.09
CA LEU A 42 11.32 -3.23 8.22
C LEU A 42 11.84 -3.09 6.78
N GLU A 43 13.11 -2.75 6.62
CA GLU A 43 13.75 -2.50 5.32
C GLU A 43 13.67 -3.71 4.39
N ASP A 44 13.78 -4.93 4.92
CA ASP A 44 13.71 -6.17 4.13
C ASP A 44 12.35 -6.38 3.45
N GLN A 45 11.29 -5.70 3.92
CA GLN A 45 9.94 -5.80 3.35
C GLN A 45 9.66 -4.71 2.30
N ILE A 46 10.61 -3.79 2.08
CA ILE A 46 10.37 -2.60 1.25
C ILE A 46 10.06 -2.99 -0.20
N ASP A 47 10.80 -3.92 -0.79
CA ASP A 47 10.65 -4.21 -2.20
C ASP A 47 9.29 -4.84 -2.49
N ASP A 48 8.90 -5.86 -1.72
CA ASP A 48 7.57 -6.50 -1.82
C ASP A 48 6.44 -5.50 -1.53
N ALA A 49 6.55 -4.72 -0.45
CA ALA A 49 5.55 -3.72 -0.10
C ALA A 49 5.38 -2.64 -1.18
N THR A 50 6.46 -2.26 -1.85
CA THR A 50 6.40 -1.26 -2.94
C THR A 50 5.76 -1.80 -4.21
N VAL A 51 5.92 -3.09 -4.50
CA VAL A 51 5.19 -3.77 -5.58
C VAL A 51 3.71 -3.79 -5.24
N VAL A 52 3.34 -4.29 -4.06
CA VAL A 52 1.94 -4.38 -3.60
C VAL A 52 1.24 -3.03 -3.68
N ILE A 53 1.83 -1.97 -3.11
CA ILE A 53 1.16 -0.67 -3.11
C ILE A 53 1.05 -0.05 -4.50
N THR A 54 2.00 -0.34 -5.40
CA THR A 54 1.95 0.14 -6.78
C THR A 54 0.75 -0.47 -7.49
N GLU A 55 0.54 -1.77 -7.35
CA GLU A 55 -0.60 -2.45 -7.97
C GLU A 55 -1.94 -1.99 -7.38
N LEU A 56 -2.02 -1.84 -6.05
CA LEU A 56 -3.24 -1.34 -5.39
C LEU A 56 -3.59 0.10 -5.84
N VAL A 57 -2.60 0.99 -5.93
CA VAL A 57 -2.81 2.37 -6.36
C VAL A 57 -3.11 2.44 -7.85
N SER A 58 -2.41 1.70 -8.70
CA SER A 58 -2.70 1.64 -10.14
C SER A 58 -4.12 1.16 -10.40
N ASN A 59 -4.59 0.14 -9.67
CA ASN A 59 -5.98 -0.31 -9.75
C ASN A 59 -6.96 0.80 -9.35
N ALA A 60 -6.68 1.54 -8.27
CA ALA A 60 -7.55 2.62 -7.82
C ALA A 60 -7.54 3.83 -8.78
N VAL A 61 -6.42 4.11 -9.45
CA VAL A 61 -6.30 5.15 -10.48
C VAL A 61 -7.07 4.75 -11.74
N ASP A 62 -6.87 3.53 -12.23
CA ASP A 62 -7.47 3.06 -13.49
C ASP A 62 -8.96 2.71 -13.36
N HIS A 63 -9.41 2.30 -12.18
CA HIS A 63 -10.74 1.71 -11.98
C HIS A 63 -11.54 2.30 -10.81
N GLY A 64 -10.93 3.13 -9.97
CA GLY A 64 -11.61 3.73 -8.82
C GLY A 64 -12.62 4.82 -9.21
N ARG A 65 -13.41 5.26 -8.23
CA ARG A 65 -14.27 6.45 -8.39
C ARG A 65 -13.59 7.67 -7.77
N LEU A 66 -13.33 8.68 -8.61
CA LEU A 66 -12.67 9.94 -8.25
C LEU A 66 -13.56 10.78 -7.29
N PRO A 67 -13.03 11.75 -6.53
CA PRO A 67 -11.92 12.65 -6.87
C PRO A 67 -10.55 12.31 -6.27
N SER A 68 -10.45 11.34 -5.36
CA SER A 68 -9.18 11.04 -4.68
C SER A 68 -9.14 9.61 -4.15
N ILE A 69 -7.91 9.16 -3.87
CA ILE A 69 -7.61 7.88 -3.23
C ILE A 69 -6.86 8.13 -1.93
N ARG A 70 -7.07 7.27 -0.92
CA ARG A 70 -6.34 7.33 0.35
C ARG A 70 -5.48 6.09 0.50
N VAL A 71 -4.18 6.30 0.57
CA VAL A 71 -3.19 5.28 0.88
C VAL A 71 -3.01 5.18 2.39
N ILE A 72 -2.97 3.96 2.91
CA ILE A 72 -2.80 3.65 4.33
C ILE A 72 -1.67 2.62 4.46
N VAL A 73 -0.71 2.90 5.33
CA VAL A 73 0.36 2.00 5.74
C VAL A 73 0.30 1.91 7.25
N SER A 74 0.09 0.71 7.80
CA SER A 74 -0.06 0.54 9.25
C SER A 74 0.56 -0.76 9.73
N ARG A 75 1.03 -0.77 10.98
CA ARG A 75 1.59 -1.95 11.64
C ARG A 75 0.72 -2.36 12.84
N PRO A 76 -0.46 -2.97 12.60
CA PRO A 76 -1.45 -3.26 13.65
C PRO A 76 -0.96 -4.26 14.70
N THR A 77 0.13 -4.98 14.46
CA THR A 77 0.86 -5.74 15.48
C THR A 77 2.34 -5.75 15.09
N GLU A 78 3.23 -6.22 15.97
CA GLU A 78 4.66 -6.32 15.64
C GLU A 78 4.93 -7.18 14.39
N ASN A 79 4.07 -8.17 14.10
CA ASN A 79 4.29 -9.14 13.03
C ASN A 79 3.47 -8.87 11.76
N TRP A 80 2.60 -7.85 11.78
CA TRP A 80 1.70 -7.59 10.67
C TRP A 80 1.94 -6.21 10.07
N LEU A 81 2.24 -6.18 8.77
CA LEU A 81 2.20 -4.98 7.94
C LEU A 81 0.89 -4.98 7.15
N ARG A 82 0.16 -3.87 7.21
CA ARG A 82 -1.06 -3.66 6.44
C ARG A 82 -0.89 -2.49 5.49
N LEU A 83 -1.06 -2.79 4.20
CA LEU A 83 -1.14 -1.83 3.11
C LEU A 83 -2.59 -1.75 2.63
N GLY A 84 -3.09 -0.55 2.41
CA GLY A 84 -4.47 -0.35 1.97
C GLY A 84 -4.61 0.87 1.08
N VAL A 85 -5.49 0.75 0.09
CA VAL A 85 -5.96 1.87 -0.73
C VAL A 85 -7.46 1.94 -0.60
N VAL A 86 -7.96 3.11 -0.21
CA VAL A 86 -9.39 3.41 -0.11
C VAL A 86 -9.75 4.37 -1.22
N ASP A 87 -10.70 3.99 -2.07
CA ASP A 87 -11.33 4.84 -3.06
C ASP A 87 -12.84 4.99 -2.77
N ARG A 88 -13.59 5.65 -3.65
CA ARG A 88 -15.07 5.75 -3.54
C ARG A 88 -15.80 4.66 -4.35
N SER A 89 -15.09 3.68 -4.87
CA SER A 89 -15.68 2.58 -5.61
C SER A 89 -16.43 1.66 -4.66
N LYS A 90 -17.61 1.18 -5.08
CA LYS A 90 -18.29 0.06 -4.42
C LYS A 90 -17.92 -1.28 -5.06
N VAL A 91 -17.09 -1.25 -6.11
CA VAL A 91 -16.63 -2.43 -6.83
C VAL A 91 -15.36 -2.91 -6.15
N ILE A 92 -15.42 -4.11 -5.57
CA ILE A 92 -14.26 -4.78 -5.01
C ILE A 92 -13.35 -5.17 -6.18
N PRO A 93 -12.03 -4.91 -6.12
CA PRO A 93 -11.10 -5.37 -7.14
C PRO A 93 -11.19 -6.89 -7.29
N MET A 94 -11.66 -7.37 -8.44
CA MET A 94 -11.74 -8.80 -8.73
C MET A 94 -10.45 -9.25 -9.41
N MET A 95 -9.89 -10.38 -8.97
CA MET A 95 -8.82 -11.04 -9.69
C MET A 95 -9.34 -11.44 -11.07
N ARG A 96 -8.75 -10.87 -12.12
CA ARG A 96 -9.04 -11.28 -13.49
C ARG A 96 -8.20 -12.51 -13.84
N THR A 97 -8.89 -13.61 -14.13
CA THR A 97 -8.30 -14.90 -14.55
C THR A 97 -8.29 -15.07 -16.08
N ASP A 98 -8.93 -14.16 -16.81
CA ASP A 98 -9.04 -14.12 -18.27
C ASP A 98 -7.79 -13.50 -18.91
N SER A 99 -6.69 -14.26 -18.91
CA SER A 99 -5.47 -13.91 -19.64
C SER A 99 -5.61 -14.29 -21.12
N ASN A 100 -6.39 -13.54 -21.91
CA ASN A 100 -6.22 -13.59 -23.36
C ASN A 100 -4.90 -12.87 -23.71
N GLY A 101 -3.79 -13.62 -23.62
CA GLY A 101 -2.47 -13.50 -24.26
C GLY A 101 -1.71 -12.16 -24.32
N ASP A 102 -2.39 -11.03 -24.43
CA ASP A 102 -1.86 -9.79 -25.01
C ASP A 102 -2.03 -8.57 -24.09
N GLN A 103 -2.49 -8.77 -22.85
CA GLN A 103 -2.71 -7.69 -21.89
C GLN A 103 -1.89 -7.92 -20.62
N ILE A 104 -0.84 -7.10 -20.44
CA ILE A 104 -0.02 -7.02 -19.22
C ILE A 104 -0.88 -6.56 -18.01
N ARG A 105 -1.98 -5.87 -18.28
CA ARG A 105 -2.94 -5.35 -17.29
C ARG A 105 -3.85 -6.47 -16.76
N GLY A 106 -3.91 -6.65 -15.44
CA GLY A 106 -4.80 -7.60 -14.76
C GLY A 106 -4.10 -8.61 -13.84
N ARG A 107 -2.78 -8.73 -13.91
CA ARG A 107 -1.98 -9.60 -13.02
C ARG A 107 -1.67 -8.98 -11.66
N GLY A 108 -1.91 -7.69 -11.47
CA GLY A 108 -1.53 -6.97 -10.27
C GLY A 108 -2.04 -7.60 -8.97
N LEU A 109 -3.30 -8.06 -8.96
CA LEU A 109 -3.87 -8.72 -7.78
C LEU A 109 -3.29 -10.13 -7.52
N LEU A 110 -2.79 -10.82 -8.56
CA LEU A 110 -2.09 -12.11 -8.38
C LEU A 110 -0.73 -11.90 -7.72
N VAL A 111 -0.02 -10.82 -8.08
CA VAL A 111 1.24 -10.45 -7.44
C VAL A 111 1.00 -10.05 -5.99
N VAL A 112 -0.06 -9.28 -5.71
CA VAL A 112 -0.46 -8.95 -4.35
C VAL A 112 -0.78 -10.21 -3.54
N ASP A 113 -1.55 -11.14 -4.09
CA ASP A 113 -1.92 -12.39 -3.42
C ASP A 113 -0.71 -13.29 -3.12
N ALA A 114 0.29 -13.32 -4.01
CA ALA A 114 1.52 -14.08 -3.79
C ALA A 114 2.43 -13.48 -2.71
N LEU A 115 2.32 -12.18 -2.45
CA LEU A 115 3.21 -11.44 -1.53
C LEU A 115 2.54 -11.09 -0.19
N THR A 116 1.24 -11.37 -0.01
CA THR A 116 0.49 -10.92 1.16
C THR A 116 -0.38 -12.02 1.75
N GLU A 117 -0.57 -11.94 3.07
CA GLU A 117 -1.62 -12.68 3.76
C GLU A 117 -2.83 -11.76 3.97
N ARG A 118 -4.05 -12.31 3.80
CA ARG A 118 -5.32 -11.57 3.85
C ARG A 118 -5.87 -11.38 5.26
#